data_AF-A0A2D9JKK7-F1
#
_entry.id   AF-A0A2D9JKK7-F1
#
_cell.length_a   1.000
_cell.length_b   1.000
_cell.length_c   1.000
_cell.angle_alpha   90.00
_cell.angle_beta   90.00
_cell.angle_gamma   90.00
#
_symmetry.space_group_name_H-M   'P 1'
#
loop_
_entity.id
_entity.type
_entity.pdbx_description
1 polymer ?
#
loop_
_entity_poly.entity_id
_entity_poly.type
_entity_poly.pdbx_seq_one_letter_code
_entity_poly.pdbx_strand_id
1 'polypeptide(L)'
;MTTHKSLSSALLAFVFLVGNQVAHGAPQKLDWEDLLSPEYTRLQKESIKLRNRFAKFDRETRKIYRKVAHEMRVHKAQADGVIKEAELTERDLEILQENPSAKHPEATALWRDVDALRTKMNAASEGVDPQLDGRQVRLPGYVLPLEFDGDKVTEFLLVPYVGACIHVPPPPPNQMVHVRPAEAFVSEGMFAPVWVEGRMSTQGGTYDLTLVDGAAPVDTGYSMQASSIEVYKQ
;
A
#
# COMPACT_ATOMS: atom_id res chain seq x y z
N MET A 1 14.13 -57.80 55.16
CA MET A 1 15.06 -56.76 54.66
C MET A 1 15.32 -57.02 53.19
N THR A 2 14.51 -56.40 52.34
CA THR A 2 14.50 -56.55 50.88
C THR A 2 15.35 -55.43 50.26
N THR A 3 16.35 -55.79 49.46
CA THR A 3 17.26 -54.86 48.78
C THR A 3 16.72 -54.51 47.39
N HIS A 4 16.38 -53.24 47.16
CA HIS A 4 16.06 -52.71 45.84
C HIS A 4 17.32 -52.21 45.13
N LYS A 5 17.57 -52.73 43.91
CA LYS A 5 18.57 -52.21 42.96
C LYS A 5 18.02 -50.97 42.26
N SER A 6 18.79 -49.89 42.27
CA SER A 6 18.53 -48.66 41.51
C SER A 6 19.09 -48.80 40.09
N LEU A 7 18.25 -48.61 39.06
CA LEU A 7 18.68 -48.40 37.68
C LEU A 7 18.80 -46.88 37.41
N SER A 8 20.01 -46.42 37.11
CA SER A 8 20.23 -45.08 36.56
C SER A 8 19.86 -45.04 35.08
N SER A 9 18.90 -44.19 34.71
CA SER A 9 18.63 -43.83 33.31
C SER A 9 19.46 -42.60 32.94
N ALA A 10 20.34 -42.75 31.95
CA ALA A 10 21.06 -41.64 31.33
C ALA A 10 20.17 -40.98 30.27
N LEU A 11 19.82 -39.71 30.47
CA LEU A 11 19.06 -38.91 29.52
C LEU A 11 20.04 -38.25 28.53
N LEU A 12 20.08 -38.71 27.27
CA LEU A 12 20.79 -38.03 26.20
C LEU A 12 19.97 -36.80 25.77
N ALA A 13 20.46 -35.59 26.06
CA ALA A 13 19.90 -34.36 25.53
C ALA A 13 20.44 -34.12 24.11
N PHE A 14 19.61 -34.35 23.08
CA PHE A 14 19.88 -33.93 21.71
C PHE A 14 19.58 -32.43 21.59
N VAL A 15 20.61 -31.59 21.57
CA VAL A 15 20.48 -30.18 21.20
C VAL A 15 20.36 -30.11 19.69
N PHE A 16 19.16 -29.86 19.18
CA PHE A 16 18.95 -29.47 17.79
C PHE A 16 19.38 -28.01 17.62
N LEU A 17 20.59 -27.76 17.11
CA LEU A 17 20.91 -26.49 16.47
C LEU A 17 20.08 -26.40 15.18
N VAL A 18 18.97 -25.68 15.21
CA VAL A 18 18.30 -25.24 13.98
C VAL A 18 19.13 -24.08 13.42
N GLY A 19 20.11 -24.43 12.58
CA GLY A 19 20.73 -23.46 11.70
C GLY A 19 19.67 -22.93 10.74
N ASN A 20 19.42 -21.63 10.76
CA ASN A 20 18.56 -20.96 9.80
C ASN A 20 19.22 -21.07 8.42
N GLN A 21 18.83 -22.07 7.64
CA GLN A 21 19.27 -22.22 6.25
C GLN A 21 18.73 -21.03 5.47
N VAL A 22 19.63 -20.15 5.02
CA VAL A 22 19.28 -19.13 4.02
C VAL A 22 18.86 -19.88 2.77
N ALA A 23 17.58 -19.80 2.42
CA ALA A 23 17.05 -20.48 1.25
C ALA A 23 17.79 -20.00 -0.01
N HIS A 24 18.67 -20.84 -0.57
CA HIS A 24 19.39 -20.61 -1.83
C HIS A 24 18.48 -20.83 -3.07
N GLY A 25 17.27 -20.27 -3.04
CA GLY A 25 16.39 -20.20 -4.21
C GLY A 25 16.64 -18.92 -5.00
N ALA A 26 16.37 -18.94 -6.31
CA ALA A 26 16.32 -17.71 -7.10
C ALA A 26 15.31 -16.73 -6.47
N PRO A 27 15.58 -15.40 -6.50
CA PRO A 27 14.67 -14.42 -5.93
C PRO A 27 13.26 -14.55 -6.50
N GLN A 28 12.25 -14.47 -5.64
CA GLN A 28 10.86 -14.40 -6.09
C GLN A 28 10.65 -13.09 -6.85
N LYS A 29 10.36 -13.18 -8.15
CA LYS A 29 9.98 -12.01 -8.94
C LYS A 29 8.60 -11.53 -8.48
N LEU A 30 8.50 -10.24 -8.18
CA LEU A 30 7.27 -9.57 -7.76
C LEU A 30 6.96 -8.42 -8.72
N ASP A 31 5.67 -8.11 -8.85
CA ASP A 31 5.17 -6.83 -9.31
C ASP A 31 4.49 -6.09 -8.13
N TRP A 32 4.11 -4.83 -8.31
CA TRP A 32 3.59 -3.99 -7.23
C TRP A 32 2.25 -4.47 -6.66
N GLU A 33 1.44 -5.15 -7.47
CA GLU A 33 0.19 -5.78 -7.05
C GLU A 33 0.42 -6.94 -6.07
N ASP A 34 1.59 -7.59 -6.11
CA ASP A 34 1.93 -8.68 -5.20
C ASP A 34 2.26 -8.18 -3.78
N LEU A 35 2.49 -6.87 -3.61
CA LEU A 35 2.71 -6.24 -2.30
C LEU A 35 1.39 -5.92 -1.57
N LEU A 36 0.24 -6.10 -2.21
CA LEU A 36 -1.04 -5.78 -1.60
C LEU A 36 -1.43 -6.85 -0.58
N SER A 37 -1.87 -6.44 0.61
CA SER A 37 -2.35 -7.38 1.62
C SER A 37 -3.48 -8.29 1.10
N PRO A 38 -3.64 -9.50 1.66
CA PRO A 38 -4.77 -10.37 1.34
C PRO A 38 -6.13 -9.68 1.49
N GLU A 39 -6.26 -8.80 2.50
CA GLU A 39 -7.47 -8.02 2.74
C GLU A 39 -7.71 -6.98 1.63
N TYR A 40 -6.68 -6.23 1.23
CA TYR A 40 -6.81 -5.27 0.13
C TYR A 40 -7.18 -5.98 -1.18
N THR A 41 -6.55 -7.12 -1.47
CA THR A 41 -6.87 -7.96 -2.63
C THR A 41 -8.31 -8.48 -2.59
N ARG A 42 -8.83 -8.85 -1.41
CA ARG A 42 -10.22 -9.24 -1.22
C ARG A 42 -11.17 -8.07 -1.52
N LEU A 43 -10.87 -6.87 -1.03
CA LEU A 43 -11.65 -5.65 -1.28
C LEU A 43 -11.62 -5.22 -2.75
N GLN A 44 -10.50 -5.41 -3.46
CA GLN A 44 -10.43 -5.16 -4.91
C GLN A 44 -11.45 -6.01 -5.67
N LYS A 45 -11.63 -7.29 -5.30
CA LYS A 45 -12.66 -8.15 -5.90
C LYS A 45 -14.07 -7.63 -5.64
N GLU A 46 -14.34 -7.06 -4.47
CA GLU A 46 -15.61 -6.36 -4.20
C GLU A 46 -15.76 -5.10 -5.06
N SER A 47 -14.70 -4.33 -5.26
CA SER A 47 -14.70 -3.13 -6.11
C SER A 47 -15.10 -3.45 -7.55
N ILE A 48 -14.64 -4.58 -8.09
CA ILE A 48 -15.00 -5.05 -9.44
C ILE A 48 -16.50 -5.35 -9.52
N LYS A 49 -17.07 -5.97 -8.49
CA LYS A 49 -18.53 -6.24 -8.44
C LYS A 49 -19.33 -4.94 -8.45
N LEU A 50 -18.93 -3.93 -7.69
CA LEU A 50 -19.60 -2.62 -7.66
C LEU A 50 -19.44 -1.87 -8.99
N ARG A 51 -18.26 -1.91 -9.60
CA ARG A 51 -18.00 -1.35 -10.94
C ARG A 51 -18.91 -1.98 -11.99
N ASN A 52 -19.07 -3.30 -11.94
CA ASN A 52 -19.95 -4.03 -12.85
C ASN A 52 -21.44 -3.69 -12.63
N ARG A 53 -21.86 -3.44 -11.38
CA ARG A 53 -23.21 -2.91 -11.08
C ARG A 53 -23.39 -1.52 -11.69
N PHE A 54 -22.46 -0.60 -11.44
CA PHE A 54 -22.48 0.74 -12.02
C PHE A 54 -22.52 0.73 -13.56
N ALA A 55 -21.76 -0.19 -14.19
CA ALA A 55 -21.70 -0.31 -15.63
C ALA A 55 -23.06 -0.67 -16.26
N LYS A 56 -23.96 -1.34 -15.52
CA LYS A 56 -25.31 -1.68 -15.99
C LYS A 56 -26.28 -0.50 -16.01
N PHE A 57 -25.97 0.60 -15.30
CA PHE A 57 -26.80 1.80 -15.34
C PHE A 57 -26.79 2.41 -16.74
N ASP A 58 -27.96 2.83 -17.21
CA ASP A 58 -28.07 3.60 -18.44
C ASP A 58 -27.55 5.04 -18.25
N ARG A 59 -27.62 5.85 -19.32
CA ARG A 59 -27.10 7.22 -19.29
C ARG A 59 -27.79 8.10 -18.25
N GLU A 60 -29.12 7.99 -18.13
CA GLU A 60 -29.90 8.83 -17.21
C GLU A 60 -29.69 8.40 -15.76
N THR A 61 -29.67 7.11 -15.47
CA THR A 61 -29.38 6.55 -14.15
C THR A 61 -27.96 6.92 -13.69
N ARG A 62 -26.97 6.94 -14.59
CA ARG A 62 -25.62 7.44 -14.26
C ARG A 62 -25.57 8.94 -13.98
N LYS A 63 -26.44 9.75 -14.59
CA LYS A 63 -26.57 11.18 -14.21
C LYS A 63 -27.18 11.31 -12.82
N ILE A 64 -28.25 10.56 -12.55
CA ILE A 64 -28.90 10.50 -11.23
C ILE A 64 -27.89 10.07 -10.16
N TYR A 65 -27.13 8.99 -10.40
CA TYR A 65 -26.09 8.54 -9.48
C TYR A 65 -25.07 9.64 -9.16
N ARG A 66 -24.67 10.46 -10.14
CA ARG A 66 -23.77 11.60 -9.89
C ARG A 66 -24.39 12.67 -9.00
N LYS A 67 -25.70 12.94 -9.14
CA LYS A 67 -26.43 13.85 -8.26
C LYS A 67 -26.55 13.29 -6.84
N VAL A 68 -26.96 12.03 -6.69
CA VAL A 68 -26.99 11.32 -5.39
C VAL A 68 -25.61 11.34 -4.74
N ALA A 69 -24.56 11.02 -5.50
CA ALA A 69 -23.20 11.02 -4.96
C ALA A 69 -22.73 12.40 -4.53
N HIS A 70 -23.21 13.47 -5.15
CA HIS A 70 -22.92 14.85 -4.76
C HIS A 70 -23.67 15.21 -3.48
N GLU A 71 -25.00 15.03 -3.46
CA GLU A 71 -25.86 15.23 -2.27
C GLU A 71 -25.29 14.53 -1.03
N MET A 72 -24.99 13.24 -1.15
CA MET A 72 -24.49 12.44 -0.03
C MET A 72 -23.09 12.89 0.45
N ARG A 73 -22.24 13.40 -0.46
CA ARG A 73 -20.93 13.98 -0.09
C ARG A 73 -21.09 15.30 0.64
N VAL A 74 -22.03 16.16 0.21
CA VAL A 74 -22.33 17.43 0.89
C VAL A 74 -22.85 17.16 2.29
N HIS A 75 -23.83 16.27 2.44
CA HIS A 75 -24.33 15.87 3.76
C HIS A 75 -23.24 15.31 4.67
N LYS A 76 -22.38 14.43 4.14
CA LYS A 76 -21.24 13.91 4.91
C LYS A 76 -20.26 15.01 5.31
N ALA A 77 -19.89 15.90 4.40
CA ALA A 77 -18.98 17.00 4.69
C ALA A 77 -19.55 17.98 5.74
N GLN A 78 -20.86 18.26 5.71
CA GLN A 78 -21.52 19.05 6.75
C GLN A 78 -21.52 18.33 8.10
N ALA A 79 -21.86 17.03 8.11
CA ALA A 79 -21.87 16.22 9.34
C ALA A 79 -20.46 16.09 9.97
N ASP A 80 -19.43 15.99 9.13
CA ASP A 80 -18.02 15.95 9.55
C ASP A 80 -17.46 17.36 9.88
N GLY A 81 -18.26 18.43 9.73
CA GLY A 81 -17.87 19.82 10.01
C GLY A 81 -16.88 20.42 9.00
N VAL A 82 -16.68 19.77 7.86
CA VAL A 82 -15.74 20.18 6.79
C VAL A 82 -16.26 21.40 6.04
N ILE A 83 -17.57 21.50 5.85
CA ILE A 83 -18.23 22.65 5.21
C ILE A 83 -19.41 23.11 6.06
N LYS A 84 -19.60 24.42 6.16
CA LYS A 84 -20.77 25.04 6.79
C LYS A 84 -21.85 25.32 5.76
N GLU A 85 -23.09 25.45 6.22
CA GLU A 85 -24.23 25.79 5.36
C GLU A 85 -24.00 27.09 4.57
N ALA A 86 -23.40 28.11 5.18
CA ALA A 86 -23.08 29.37 4.53
C ALA A 86 -22.02 29.26 3.42
N GLU A 87 -21.31 28.14 3.31
CA GLU A 87 -20.26 27.88 2.31
C GLU A 87 -20.80 27.05 1.13
N LEU A 88 -22.08 26.65 1.15
CA LEU A 88 -22.70 25.90 0.08
C LEU A 88 -22.87 26.75 -1.17
N THR A 89 -22.52 26.18 -2.32
CA THR A 89 -22.75 26.79 -3.63
C THR A 89 -24.23 26.70 -4.02
N GLU A 90 -24.66 27.52 -4.98
CA GLU A 90 -25.99 27.43 -5.56
C GLU A 90 -26.31 26.01 -6.06
N ARG A 91 -25.32 25.35 -6.70
CA ARG A 91 -25.43 23.96 -7.15
C ARG A 91 -25.65 22.97 -6.00
N ASP A 92 -24.96 23.16 -4.87
CA ASP A 92 -25.15 22.29 -3.71
C ASP A 92 -26.59 22.42 -3.20
N LEU A 93 -27.06 23.66 -3.04
CA LEU A 93 -28.42 23.96 -2.59
C LEU A 93 -29.49 23.39 -3.53
N GLU A 94 -29.32 23.56 -4.85
CA GLU A 94 -30.21 22.96 -5.85
C GLU A 94 -30.30 21.44 -5.71
N ILE A 95 -29.16 20.76 -5.60
CA ILE A 95 -29.13 19.28 -5.50
C ILE A 95 -29.70 18.80 -4.15
N LEU A 96 -29.40 19.50 -3.05
CA LEU A 96 -29.98 19.21 -1.74
C LEU A 96 -31.51 19.37 -1.76
N GLN A 97 -32.02 20.42 -2.41
CA GLN A 97 -33.46 20.65 -2.58
C GLN A 97 -34.09 19.57 -3.47
N GLU A 98 -33.41 19.13 -4.53
CA GLU A 98 -33.87 18.03 -5.36
C GLU A 98 -34.02 16.71 -4.58
N ASN A 99 -33.24 16.50 -3.51
CA ASN A 99 -33.19 15.28 -2.70
C ASN A 99 -33.22 13.99 -3.55
N PRO A 100 -32.27 13.81 -4.49
CA PRO A 100 -32.26 12.67 -5.37
C PRO A 100 -32.04 11.35 -4.62
N SER A 101 -31.37 11.36 -3.47
CA SER A 101 -31.10 10.17 -2.67
C SER A 101 -32.38 9.50 -2.16
N ALA A 102 -33.40 10.28 -1.79
CA ALA A 102 -34.71 9.77 -1.40
C ALA A 102 -35.54 9.26 -2.59
N LYS A 103 -35.35 9.86 -3.77
CA LYS A 103 -36.12 9.54 -4.99
C LYS A 103 -35.57 8.36 -5.78
N HIS A 104 -34.28 8.05 -5.62
CA HIS A 104 -33.58 7.07 -6.45
C HIS A 104 -32.86 6.00 -5.62
N PRO A 105 -33.61 5.08 -4.97
CA PRO A 105 -33.07 4.14 -3.99
C PRO A 105 -32.00 3.20 -4.55
N GLU A 106 -32.06 2.82 -5.83
CA GLU A 106 -31.04 1.97 -6.46
C GLU A 106 -29.68 2.69 -6.57
N ALA A 107 -29.70 3.95 -7.02
CA ALA A 107 -28.49 4.78 -7.10
C ALA A 107 -27.92 5.07 -5.71
N THR A 108 -28.79 5.34 -4.74
CA THR A 108 -28.42 5.54 -3.33
C THR A 108 -27.82 4.31 -2.70
N ALA A 109 -28.40 3.13 -2.94
CA ALA A 109 -27.85 1.87 -2.45
C ALA A 109 -26.45 1.61 -3.02
N LEU A 110 -26.26 1.79 -4.33
CA LEU A 110 -24.94 1.66 -4.94
C LEU A 110 -23.93 2.66 -4.35
N TRP A 111 -24.33 3.91 -4.14
CA TRP A 111 -23.43 4.92 -3.54
C TRP A 111 -23.00 4.51 -2.13
N ARG A 112 -23.93 4.03 -1.29
CA ARG A 112 -23.62 3.56 0.07
C ARG A 112 -22.64 2.38 0.05
N ASP A 113 -22.83 1.43 -0.85
CA ASP A 113 -21.93 0.30 -1.01
C ASP A 113 -20.52 0.76 -1.44
N VAL A 114 -20.45 1.72 -2.37
CA VAL A 114 -19.18 2.31 -2.84
C VAL A 114 -18.48 3.09 -1.73
N ASP A 115 -19.22 3.88 -0.94
CA ASP A 115 -18.68 4.66 0.17
C ASP A 115 -18.17 3.78 1.31
N ALA A 116 -18.93 2.74 1.66
CA ALA A 116 -18.51 1.73 2.63
C ALA A 116 -17.26 0.97 2.15
N LEU A 117 -17.20 0.58 0.88
CA LEU A 117 -16.03 -0.07 0.31
C LEU A 117 -14.82 0.86 0.31
N ARG A 118 -14.99 2.13 -0.09
CA ARG A 118 -13.93 3.15 -0.06
C ARG A 118 -13.34 3.27 1.35
N THR A 119 -14.18 3.31 2.37
CA THR A 119 -13.73 3.38 3.77
C THR A 119 -12.88 2.17 4.15
N LYS A 120 -13.33 0.95 3.80
CA LYS A 120 -12.56 -0.29 4.04
C LYS A 120 -11.24 -0.32 3.26
N MET A 121 -11.25 0.09 2.00
CA MET A 121 -10.04 0.13 1.17
C MET A 121 -9.02 1.14 1.70
N ASN A 122 -9.45 2.32 2.14
CA ASN A 122 -8.57 3.28 2.78
C ASN A 122 -7.95 2.69 4.06
N ALA A 123 -8.74 2.06 4.92
CA ALA A 123 -8.23 1.40 6.12
C ALA A 123 -7.26 0.24 5.81
N ALA A 124 -7.45 -0.45 4.69
CA ALA A 124 -6.58 -1.54 4.25
C ALA A 124 -5.36 -1.07 3.42
N SER A 125 -5.28 0.23 3.07
CA SER A 125 -4.25 0.77 2.16
C SER A 125 -2.86 0.85 2.76
N GLU A 126 -2.74 0.65 4.07
CA GLU A 126 -1.46 0.51 4.77
C GLU A 126 -1.09 -0.96 5.03
N GLY A 127 -2.02 -1.88 4.77
CA GLY A 127 -1.84 -3.31 5.03
C GLY A 127 -0.83 -3.95 4.10
N VAL A 128 0.14 -4.65 4.69
CA VAL A 128 1.19 -5.44 4.00
C VAL A 128 0.81 -6.91 3.88
N ASP A 129 1.46 -7.65 2.98
CA ASP A 129 1.40 -9.11 2.91
C ASP A 129 2.45 -9.72 3.85
N PRO A 130 2.05 -10.33 4.99
CA PRO A 130 2.98 -10.93 5.94
C PRO A 130 3.80 -12.08 5.32
N GLN A 131 3.38 -12.68 4.21
CA GLN A 131 4.12 -13.75 3.54
C GLN A 131 5.41 -13.26 2.85
N LEU A 132 5.55 -11.95 2.65
CA LEU A 132 6.74 -11.35 2.06
C LEU A 132 7.86 -11.11 3.07
N ASP A 133 7.60 -11.21 4.38
CA ASP A 133 8.63 -10.97 5.39
C ASP A 133 9.77 -11.99 5.31
N GLY A 134 10.99 -11.48 5.26
CA GLY A 134 12.22 -12.28 5.19
C GLY A 134 12.46 -12.97 3.85
N ARG A 135 11.59 -12.79 2.84
CA ARG A 135 11.71 -13.42 1.52
C ARG A 135 12.80 -12.75 0.69
N GLN A 136 13.53 -13.56 -0.08
CA GLN A 136 14.38 -13.04 -1.15
C GLN A 136 13.51 -12.73 -2.38
N VAL A 137 13.48 -11.47 -2.81
CA VAL A 137 12.60 -10.99 -3.87
C VAL A 137 13.36 -10.20 -4.92
N ARG A 138 12.75 -10.04 -6.10
CA ARG A 138 13.17 -9.13 -7.16
C ARG A 138 11.98 -8.25 -7.54
N LEU A 139 12.09 -6.94 -7.33
CA LEU A 139 11.01 -5.97 -7.57
C LEU A 139 11.49 -4.85 -8.51
N PRO A 140 10.74 -4.51 -9.57
CA PRO A 140 11.06 -3.36 -10.41
C PRO A 140 10.50 -2.08 -9.79
N GLY A 141 11.14 -0.95 -10.06
CA GLY A 141 10.59 0.34 -9.67
C GLY A 141 11.51 1.48 -10.03
N TYR A 142 11.25 2.63 -9.41
CA TYR A 142 12.00 3.86 -9.65
C TYR A 142 12.70 4.32 -8.38
N VAL A 143 13.95 4.76 -8.50
CA VAL A 143 14.77 5.22 -7.37
C VAL A 143 14.37 6.63 -6.97
N LEU A 144 13.95 6.82 -5.72
CA LEU A 144 13.76 8.12 -5.10
C LEU A 144 14.75 8.29 -3.94
N PRO A 145 15.91 8.94 -4.16
CA PRO A 145 16.99 8.97 -3.18
C PRO A 145 16.58 9.64 -1.86
N LEU A 146 17.06 9.10 -0.74
CA LEU A 146 16.92 9.68 0.60
C LEU A 146 18.27 10.18 1.12
N GLU A 147 19.30 9.34 1.02
CA GLU A 147 20.64 9.62 1.55
C GLU A 147 21.71 9.41 0.49
N PHE A 148 22.79 10.18 0.61
CA PHE A 148 23.93 10.16 -0.30
C PHE A 148 25.26 10.12 0.46
N ASP A 149 26.25 9.44 -0.13
CA ASP A 149 27.67 9.58 0.19
C ASP A 149 28.39 10.08 -1.07
N GLY A 150 28.70 11.38 -1.09
CA GLY A 150 29.16 12.06 -2.29
C GLY A 150 28.10 12.05 -3.38
N ASP A 151 28.41 11.43 -4.53
CA ASP A 151 27.51 11.27 -5.68
C ASP A 151 26.76 9.91 -5.68
N LYS A 152 26.98 9.07 -4.66
CA LYS A 152 26.38 7.74 -4.56
C LYS A 152 25.18 7.74 -3.63
N VAL A 153 24.14 7.03 -4.02
CA VAL A 153 22.93 6.79 -3.23
C VAL A 153 23.21 5.69 -2.20
N THR A 154 22.94 5.96 -0.93
CA THR A 154 23.12 5.02 0.20
C THR A 154 21.79 4.56 0.80
N GLU A 155 20.73 5.34 0.69
CA GLU A 155 19.36 4.94 1.00
C GLU A 155 18.38 5.57 0.00
N PHE A 156 17.32 4.85 -0.38
CA PHE A 156 16.30 5.37 -1.28
C PHE A 156 14.94 4.71 -1.05
N LEU A 157 13.88 5.36 -1.53
CA LEU A 157 12.58 4.75 -1.69
C LEU A 157 12.48 4.17 -3.09
N LEU A 158 12.13 2.89 -3.19
CA LEU A 158 11.67 2.29 -4.43
C LEU A 158 10.17 2.53 -4.55
N VAL A 159 9.74 3.10 -5.68
CA VAL A 159 8.36 3.50 -5.94
C VAL A 159 7.83 2.97 -7.28
N PRO A 160 6.50 2.79 -7.45
CA PRO A 160 5.91 2.15 -8.62
C PRO A 160 5.89 2.98 -9.91
N TYR A 161 6.01 4.30 -9.81
CA TYR A 161 5.88 5.18 -10.98
C TYR A 161 6.73 6.44 -10.88
N VAL A 162 7.07 7.01 -12.03
CA VAL A 162 7.78 8.29 -12.15
C VAL A 162 6.92 9.42 -11.61
N GLY A 163 7.51 10.29 -10.79
CA GLY A 163 6.82 11.43 -10.20
C GLY A 163 6.03 11.10 -8.94
N ALA A 164 6.15 9.88 -8.41
CA ALA A 164 5.68 9.56 -7.06
C ALA A 164 6.25 10.57 -6.05
N CYS A 165 5.39 10.98 -5.11
CA CYS A 165 5.69 11.94 -4.05
C CYS A 165 5.92 13.41 -4.49
N ILE A 166 5.97 13.74 -5.79
CA ILE A 166 6.08 15.15 -6.25
C ILE A 166 4.75 15.91 -6.07
N HIS A 167 3.62 15.20 -6.14
CA HIS A 167 2.28 15.77 -5.95
C HIS A 167 1.51 14.92 -4.94
N VAL A 168 0.55 15.54 -4.26
CA VAL A 168 -0.31 14.85 -3.30
C VAL A 168 -1.53 14.19 -3.97
N PRO A 169 -2.02 13.06 -3.44
CA PRO A 169 -1.44 12.28 -2.34
C PRO A 169 -0.25 11.41 -2.81
N PRO A 170 0.72 11.10 -1.93
CA PRO A 170 1.76 10.12 -2.21
C PRO A 170 1.17 8.71 -2.44
N PRO A 171 1.95 7.75 -2.98
CA PRO A 171 1.54 6.35 -2.97
C PRO A 171 1.21 5.89 -1.54
N PRO A 172 0.28 4.92 -1.36
CA PRO A 172 0.05 4.33 -0.04
C PRO A 172 1.31 3.64 0.51
N PRO A 173 1.48 3.54 1.84
CA PRO A 173 2.68 2.94 2.44
C PRO A 173 2.98 1.52 1.93
N ASN A 174 1.97 0.68 1.72
CA ASN A 174 2.14 -0.68 1.18
C ASN A 174 2.52 -0.73 -0.32
N GLN A 175 2.75 0.42 -0.95
CA GLN A 175 3.23 0.57 -2.31
C GLN A 175 4.53 1.39 -2.36
N MET A 176 5.28 1.42 -1.25
CA MET A 176 6.61 2.01 -1.16
C MET A 176 7.53 1.08 -0.36
N VAL A 177 8.76 0.95 -0.83
CA VAL A 177 9.79 0.13 -0.17
C VAL A 177 10.97 1.04 0.16
N HIS A 178 11.32 1.12 1.44
CA HIS A 178 12.61 1.70 1.83
C HIS A 178 13.74 0.71 1.51
N VAL A 179 14.77 1.13 0.80
CA VAL A 179 15.84 0.25 0.34
C VAL A 179 17.19 0.74 0.86
N ARG A 180 17.93 -0.19 1.48
CA ARG A 180 19.37 -0.04 1.76
C ARG A 180 20.17 -0.97 0.84
N PRO A 181 20.93 -0.43 -0.12
CA PRO A 181 21.91 -1.19 -0.90
C PRO A 181 23.00 -1.81 -0.01
N ALA A 182 23.53 -2.98 -0.41
CA ALA A 182 24.76 -3.51 0.17
C ALA A 182 25.99 -2.65 -0.15
N GLU A 183 25.99 -2.01 -1.32
CA GLU A 183 27.03 -1.07 -1.76
C GLU A 183 26.36 0.19 -2.34
N ALA A 184 26.87 1.37 -1.95
CA ALA A 184 26.39 2.64 -2.49
C ALA A 184 26.64 2.71 -4.01
N PHE A 185 25.65 3.19 -4.77
CA PHE A 185 25.69 3.19 -6.23
C PHE A 185 25.42 4.58 -6.82
N VAL A 186 25.95 4.85 -8.01
CA VAL A 186 25.61 6.06 -8.76
C VAL A 186 24.30 5.80 -9.49
N SER A 187 23.24 6.52 -9.10
CA SER A 187 21.96 6.48 -9.81
C SER A 187 22.03 7.30 -11.09
N GLU A 188 21.35 6.88 -12.15
CA GLU A 188 21.19 7.67 -13.39
C GLU A 188 20.31 8.92 -13.20
N GLY A 189 19.80 9.12 -11.99
CA GLY A 189 19.01 10.28 -11.59
C GLY A 189 17.91 9.90 -10.61
N MET A 190 17.11 10.90 -10.26
CA MET A 190 15.84 10.67 -9.58
C MET A 190 14.87 9.98 -10.54
N PHE A 191 14.12 9.00 -10.05
CA PHE A 191 13.29 8.09 -10.83
C PHE A 191 14.06 7.30 -11.90
N ALA A 192 15.33 6.98 -11.68
CA ALA A 192 16.01 5.99 -12.50
C ALA A 192 15.27 4.63 -12.35
N PRO A 193 14.90 3.95 -13.45
CA PRO A 193 14.23 2.66 -13.36
C PRO A 193 15.24 1.56 -13.04
N VAL A 194 14.92 0.73 -12.06
CA VAL A 194 15.80 -0.33 -11.56
C VAL A 194 15.05 -1.63 -11.30
N TRP A 195 15.78 -2.73 -11.37
CA TRP A 195 15.45 -3.96 -10.66
C TRP A 195 16.22 -4.00 -9.34
N VAL A 196 15.51 -4.23 -8.24
CA VAL A 196 16.14 -4.41 -6.93
C VAL A 196 15.92 -5.85 -6.50
N GLU A 197 17.01 -6.55 -6.23
CA GLU A 197 16.99 -7.86 -5.58
C GLU A 197 17.44 -7.70 -4.13
N GLY A 198 16.71 -8.32 -3.21
CA GLY A 198 17.04 -8.19 -1.79
C GLY A 198 16.14 -8.99 -0.88
N ARG A 199 16.47 -8.95 0.41
CA ARG A 199 15.63 -9.53 1.46
C ARG A 199 14.59 -8.51 1.88
N MET A 200 13.33 -8.81 1.61
CA MET A 200 12.18 -7.98 1.98
C MET A 200 11.87 -8.12 3.48
N SER A 201 11.43 -7.03 4.10
CA SER A 201 10.75 -7.04 5.39
C SER A 201 9.42 -6.29 5.30
N THR A 202 8.43 -6.77 6.05
CA THR A 202 7.13 -6.13 6.23
C THR A 202 7.14 -5.08 7.35
N GLN A 203 8.33 -4.78 7.90
CA GLN A 203 8.56 -3.67 8.80
C GLN A 203 8.88 -2.42 7.98
N GLY A 204 7.88 -1.55 7.87
CA GLY A 204 8.00 -0.22 7.30
C GLY A 204 8.63 0.81 8.25
N GLY A 205 8.56 2.08 7.87
CA GLY A 205 9.04 3.18 8.70
C GLY A 205 8.64 4.53 8.13
N THR A 206 8.92 5.59 8.89
CA THR A 206 8.75 6.98 8.46
C THR A 206 10.11 7.56 8.11
N TYR A 207 10.22 8.19 6.94
CA TYR A 207 11.47 8.75 6.42
C TYR A 207 11.24 10.18 5.97
N ASP A 208 12.23 11.06 6.19
CA ASP A 208 12.18 12.42 5.67
C ASP A 208 12.58 12.43 4.20
N LEU A 209 11.63 12.77 3.34
CA LEU A 209 11.85 12.90 1.91
C LEU A 209 11.93 14.40 1.55
N THR A 210 13.03 14.81 0.93
CA THR A 210 13.22 16.19 0.46
C THR A 210 13.06 16.26 -1.05
N LEU A 211 12.07 17.02 -1.51
CA LEU A 211 11.79 17.31 -2.92
C LEU A 211 11.76 18.82 -3.17
N VAL A 212 11.30 19.23 -4.35
CA VAL A 212 11.26 20.64 -4.79
C VAL A 212 10.29 21.51 -3.99
N ASP A 213 9.28 20.91 -3.38
CA ASP A 213 8.24 21.56 -2.56
C ASP A 213 8.56 21.57 -1.06
N GLY A 214 9.68 20.95 -0.65
CA GLY A 214 10.18 20.94 0.72
C GLY A 214 10.53 19.55 1.22
N ALA A 215 10.73 19.44 2.53
CA ALA A 215 10.90 18.17 3.22
C ALA A 215 9.58 17.76 3.88
N ALA A 216 9.16 16.51 3.68
CA ALA A 216 7.97 15.94 4.30
C ALA A 216 8.22 14.49 4.74
N PRO A 217 7.64 14.05 5.87
CA PRO A 217 7.71 12.66 6.27
C PRO A 217 6.87 11.80 5.31
N VAL A 218 7.40 10.64 4.95
CA VAL A 218 6.71 9.61 4.15
C VAL A 218 6.79 8.26 4.84
N ASP A 219 5.64 7.58 4.93
CA ASP A 219 5.51 6.28 5.56
C ASP A 219 5.63 5.17 4.53
N THR A 220 6.51 4.19 4.74
CA THR A 220 6.55 2.95 3.97
C THR A 220 5.95 1.80 4.76
N GLY A 221 5.39 0.82 4.06
CA GLY A 221 4.96 -0.46 4.63
C GLY A 221 6.05 -1.53 4.56
N TYR A 222 7.01 -1.36 3.65
CA TYR A 222 8.07 -2.34 3.39
C TYR A 222 9.45 -1.71 3.52
N SER A 223 10.43 -2.55 3.84
CA SER A 223 11.85 -2.25 3.72
C SER A 223 12.60 -3.42 3.05
N MET A 224 13.74 -3.13 2.46
CA MET A 224 14.55 -4.13 1.77
C MET A 224 16.04 -3.89 1.99
N GLN A 225 16.75 -4.94 2.41
CA GLN A 225 18.21 -4.99 2.30
C GLN A 225 18.55 -5.52 0.90
N ALA A 226 18.94 -4.61 0.00
CA ALA A 226 19.23 -4.93 -1.38
C ALA A 226 20.61 -5.61 -1.52
N SER A 227 20.62 -6.77 -2.17
CA SER A 227 21.82 -7.53 -2.54
C SER A 227 22.29 -7.20 -3.96
N SER A 228 21.41 -6.74 -4.84
CA SER A 228 21.74 -6.31 -6.19
C SER A 228 20.78 -5.20 -6.66
N ILE A 229 21.31 -4.24 -7.41
CA ILE A 229 20.55 -3.19 -8.10
C ILE A 229 21.01 -3.18 -9.54
N GLU A 230 20.10 -3.44 -10.47
CA GLU A 230 20.36 -3.43 -11.90
C GLU A 230 19.55 -2.30 -12.55
N VAL A 231 20.20 -1.48 -13.38
CA VAL A 231 19.49 -0.50 -14.22
C VAL A 231 18.52 -1.27 -15.12
N TYR A 232 17.26 -0.84 -15.14
CA TYR A 232 16.26 -1.41 -16.02
C TYR A 232 16.58 -1.01 -17.47
N LYS A 233 17.03 -1.96 -18.27
CA LYS A 233 17.18 -1.77 -19.72
C LYS A 233 15.91 -2.24 -20.41
N GLN A 234 15.29 -1.35 -21.20
CA GLN A 234 14.17 -1.68 -22.08
C GLN A 234 14.59 -2.65 -23.18
#